data_AF-A0A661JFP6-F1
#
_entry.id   AF-A0A661JFP6-F1
#
_cell.length_a   1.000
_cell.length_b   1.000
_cell.length_c   1.000
_cell.angle_alpha   90.00
_cell.angle_beta   90.00
_cell.angle_gamma   90.00
#
_symmetry.space_group_name_H-M   'P 1'
#
loop_
_entity.id
_entity.type
_entity.pdbx_description
1 polymer ?
#
loop_
_entity_poly.entity_id
_entity_poly.type
_entity_poly.pdbx_seq_one_letter_code
_entity_poly.pdbx_strand_id
1 'polypeptide(L)'
;MPQCKRCKKSGLFLKLEKDTGLCLSCAAEFAEAGKELTAKITQSKNRIAATSDPVTIKKEAANIVANIERLLELEKRFQIEPGQELLDLKRTYERMKEKER
;
A
#
# COMPACT_ATOMS: atom_id res chain seq x y z
N MET A 1 -24.77 -15.82 6.37
CA MET A 1 -25.19 -14.43 6.02
C MET A 1 -23.96 -13.64 5.64
N PRO A 2 -23.96 -12.87 4.54
CA PRO A 2 -22.83 -12.03 4.17
C PRO A 2 -22.46 -11.08 5.32
N GLN A 3 -21.16 -10.95 5.60
CA GLN A 3 -20.64 -10.06 6.63
C GLN A 3 -19.32 -9.40 6.18
N CYS A 4 -19.24 -8.08 6.33
CA CYS A 4 -18.03 -7.31 6.01
C CYS A 4 -16.90 -7.64 6.98
N LYS A 5 -15.71 -7.97 6.46
CA LYS A 5 -14.53 -8.28 7.29
C LYS A 5 -14.11 -7.12 8.18
N ARG A 6 -14.17 -5.88 7.67
CA ARG A 6 -13.75 -4.64 8.37
C ARG A 6 -14.75 -4.16 9.42
N CYS A 7 -15.97 -3.81 9.01
CA CYS A 7 -16.95 -3.14 9.87
C CYS A 7 -17.97 -4.10 10.52
N LYS A 8 -17.88 -5.41 10.25
CA LYS A 8 -18.77 -6.45 10.77
C LYS A 8 -20.27 -6.31 10.43
N LYS A 9 -20.65 -5.30 9.62
CA LYS A 9 -21.99 -5.17 9.05
C LYS A 9 -22.37 -6.48 8.35
N SER A 10 -23.56 -6.96 8.62
CA SER A 10 -24.10 -8.21 8.08
C SER A 10 -25.53 -8.01 7.58
N GLY A 11 -25.98 -8.85 6.64
CA GLY A 11 -27.35 -8.80 6.14
C GLY A 11 -27.54 -9.59 4.85
N LEU A 12 -28.76 -10.10 4.61
CA LEU A 12 -29.07 -10.96 3.46
C LEU A 12 -28.78 -10.28 2.11
N PHE A 13 -28.99 -8.95 2.04
CA PHE A 13 -28.78 -8.13 0.84
C PHE A 13 -27.44 -7.39 0.84
N LEU A 14 -26.57 -7.66 1.81
CA LEU A 14 -25.26 -7.00 1.87
C LEU A 14 -24.36 -7.55 0.76
N LYS A 15 -24.04 -6.68 -0.22
CA LYS A 15 -23.05 -6.98 -1.25
C LYS A 15 -21.64 -6.81 -0.70
N LEU A 16 -20.80 -7.82 -0.91
CA LEU A 16 -19.39 -7.81 -0.60
C LEU A 16 -18.57 -7.89 -1.88
N GLU A 17 -17.47 -7.16 -1.93
CA GLU A 17 -16.40 -7.36 -2.90
C GLU A 17 -15.85 -8.78 -2.77
N LYS A 18 -15.76 -9.50 -3.88
CA LYS A 18 -15.41 -10.94 -3.87
C LYS A 18 -13.99 -11.17 -3.36
N ASP A 19 -13.06 -10.31 -3.77
CA ASP A 19 -11.63 -10.50 -3.48
C ASP A 19 -11.27 -10.07 -2.06
N THR A 20 -11.93 -9.02 -1.55
CA THR A 20 -11.58 -8.43 -0.25
C THR A 20 -12.54 -8.82 0.88
N GLY A 21 -13.77 -9.25 0.56
CA GLY A 21 -14.82 -9.50 1.56
C GLY A 21 -15.29 -8.22 2.26
N LEU A 22 -15.07 -7.06 1.65
CA LEU A 22 -15.49 -5.75 2.17
C LEU A 22 -16.85 -5.35 1.60
N CYS A 23 -17.64 -4.62 2.39
CA CYS A 23 -18.81 -3.94 1.83
C CYS A 23 -18.36 -2.74 0.97
N LEU A 24 -19.25 -2.26 0.10
CA LEU A 24 -18.97 -1.17 -0.85
C LEU A 24 -18.32 0.07 -0.19
N SER A 25 -18.80 0.48 0.99
CA SER A 25 -18.23 1.64 1.70
C SER A 25 -16.80 1.39 2.21
N CYS A 26 -16.52 0.22 2.79
CA CYS A 26 -15.18 -0.12 3.25
C CYS A 26 -14.22 -0.36 2.07
N ALA A 27 -14.73 -0.92 0.96
CA ALA A 27 -13.95 -1.08 -0.25
C ALA A 27 -13.55 0.27 -0.87
N ALA A 28 -14.48 1.25 -0.87
CA ALA A 28 -14.20 2.61 -1.34
C ALA A 28 -13.14 3.31 -0.47
N GLU A 29 -13.27 3.23 0.87
CA GLU A 29 -12.28 3.79 1.80
C GLU A 29 -10.88 3.18 1.59
N PHE A 30 -10.82 1.85 1.45
CA PHE A 30 -9.57 1.15 1.15
C PHE A 30 -8.96 1.61 -0.19
N ALA A 31 -9.77 1.70 -1.24
CA ALA A 31 -9.30 2.08 -2.56
C ALA A 31 -8.80 3.53 -2.62
N GLU A 32 -9.47 4.46 -1.92
CA GLU A 32 -9.06 5.87 -1.86
C GLU A 32 -7.73 6.03 -1.12
N ALA A 33 -7.62 5.46 0.08
CA ALA A 33 -6.39 5.49 0.87
C ALA A 33 -5.23 4.78 0.15
N GLY A 34 -5.52 3.65 -0.51
CA GLY A 34 -4.54 2.92 -1.32
C GLY A 34 -4.02 3.76 -2.49
N LYS A 35 -4.93 4.41 -3.24
CA LYS A 35 -4.57 5.30 -4.37
C LYS A 35 -3.61 6.41 -3.96
N GLU A 36 -3.86 7.07 -2.83
CA GLU A 36 -2.99 8.15 -2.37
C GLU A 36 -1.57 7.66 -2.10
N LEU A 37 -1.43 6.53 -1.41
CA LEU A 37 -0.13 5.95 -1.08
C LEU A 37 0.61 5.44 -2.33
N THR A 38 -0.09 4.78 -3.24
CA THR A 38 0.47 4.33 -4.53
C THR A 38 0.94 5.52 -5.37
N ALA A 39 0.19 6.62 -5.40
CA ALA A 39 0.58 7.83 -6.11
C ALA A 39 1.90 8.43 -5.56
N LYS A 40 2.05 8.46 -4.22
CA LYS A 40 3.30 8.91 -3.57
C LYS A 40 4.48 8.01 -3.91
N ILE A 41 4.30 6.69 -3.90
CA ILE A 41 5.33 5.73 -4.30
C ILE A 41 5.76 5.98 -5.75
N THR A 42 4.80 6.10 -6.67
CA THR A 42 5.08 6.38 -8.09
C THR A 42 5.83 7.70 -8.27
N GLN A 43 5.45 8.74 -7.54
CA GLN A 43 6.14 10.03 -7.59
C GLN A 43 7.61 9.90 -7.15
N SER A 44 7.87 9.23 -6.03
CA SER A 44 9.25 8.99 -5.56
C SER A 44 10.05 8.13 -6.55
N LYS A 45 9.44 7.09 -7.15
CA LYS A 45 10.09 6.28 -8.21
C LYS A 45 10.49 7.13 -9.41
N ASN A 46 9.60 8.00 -9.87
CA ASN A 46 9.88 8.89 -10.99
C ASN A 46 11.01 9.87 -10.68
N ARG A 47 11.07 10.38 -9.44
CA ARG A 47 12.16 11.25 -8.99
C ARG A 47 13.51 10.52 -8.95
N ILE A 48 13.55 9.28 -8.47
CA ILE A 48 14.76 8.45 -8.50
C ILE A 48 15.22 8.23 -9.94
N ALA A 49 14.30 7.93 -10.86
CA ALA A 49 14.63 7.71 -12.26
C ALA A 49 15.13 8.97 -12.99
N ALA A 50 14.74 10.15 -12.51
CA ALA A 50 15.08 11.44 -13.13
C ALA A 50 16.32 12.13 -12.53
N THR A 51 16.91 11.58 -11.47
CA THR A 51 18.05 12.19 -10.77
C THR A 51 19.26 11.26 -10.74
N SER A 52 20.46 11.84 -10.64
CA SER A 52 21.70 11.12 -10.35
C SER A 52 22.29 11.51 -8.99
N ASP A 53 21.62 12.39 -8.23
CA ASP A 53 22.06 12.80 -6.91
C ASP A 53 21.82 11.67 -5.90
N PRO A 54 22.88 11.07 -5.32
CA PRO A 54 22.76 9.96 -4.38
C PRO A 54 21.98 10.34 -3.11
N VAL A 55 22.04 11.60 -2.67
CA VAL A 55 21.30 12.08 -1.49
C VAL A 55 19.81 12.06 -1.76
N THR A 56 19.37 12.60 -2.92
CA THR A 56 17.98 12.56 -3.35
C THR A 56 17.50 11.12 -3.56
N ILE A 57 18.31 10.26 -4.18
CA ILE A 57 17.95 8.85 -4.38
C ILE A 57 17.68 8.16 -3.04
N LYS A 58 18.55 8.34 -2.05
CA LYS A 58 18.40 7.74 -0.72
C LYS A 58 17.16 8.26 0.01
N LYS A 59 16.90 9.57 -0.07
CA LYS A 59 15.71 10.19 0.51
C LYS A 59 14.43 9.65 -0.12
N GLU A 60 14.37 9.57 -1.44
CA GLU A 60 13.17 9.08 -2.14
C GLU A 60 13.00 7.56 -1.96
N ALA A 61 14.07 6.78 -1.86
CA ALA A 61 13.99 5.37 -1.49
C ALA A 61 13.40 5.17 -0.09
N ALA A 62 13.80 6.00 0.88
CA ALA A 62 13.22 5.98 2.22
C ALA A 62 11.72 6.37 2.21
N ASN A 63 11.33 7.36 1.38
CA ASN A 63 9.92 7.72 1.19
C ASN A 63 9.11 6.56 0.60
N ILE A 64 9.66 5.82 -0.37
CA ILE A 64 9.00 4.65 -0.94
C ILE A 64 8.75 3.60 0.15
N VAL A 65 9.78 3.25 0.92
CA VAL A 65 9.65 2.26 2.01
C VAL A 65 8.58 2.69 3.01
N ALA A 66 8.60 3.96 3.47
CA ALA A 66 7.61 4.47 4.43
C ALA A 66 6.17 4.43 3.88
N ASN A 67 5.95 4.73 2.60
CA ASN A 67 4.62 4.64 2.00
C ASN A 67 4.19 3.18 1.78
N ILE A 68 5.12 2.27 1.49
CA ILE A 68 4.82 0.83 1.43
C ILE A 68 4.42 0.31 2.81
N GLU A 69 5.10 0.71 3.89
CA GLU A 69 4.72 0.33 5.26
C GLU A 69 3.31 0.80 5.62
N ARG A 70 2.93 2.01 5.19
CA ARG A 70 1.56 2.51 5.35
C ARG A 70 0.54 1.72 4.53
N LEU A 71 0.90 1.24 3.33
CA LEU A 71 0.04 0.34 2.55
C LEU A 71 -0.16 -1.00 3.26
N LEU A 72 0.91 -1.59 3.79
CA LEU A 72 0.84 -2.85 4.55
C LEU A 72 -0.03 -2.68 5.81
N GLU A 73 0.09 -1.54 6.50
CA GLU A 73 -0.77 -1.22 7.65
C GLU A 73 -2.24 -1.05 7.23
N LEU A 74 -2.49 -0.41 6.08
CA LEU A 74 -3.83 -0.28 5.50
C LEU A 74 -4.42 -1.66 5.20
N GLU A 75 -3.70 -2.53 4.49
CA GLU A 75 -4.14 -3.91 4.19
C GLU A 75 -4.47 -4.67 5.47
N LYS A 76 -3.60 -4.59 6.49
CA LYS A 76 -3.85 -5.19 7.81
C LYS A 76 -5.12 -4.63 8.47
N ARG A 77 -5.34 -3.32 8.45
CA ARG A 77 -6.52 -2.66 9.02
C ARG A 77 -7.83 -3.15 8.37
N PHE A 78 -7.77 -3.46 7.08
CA PHE A 78 -8.89 -3.97 6.29
C PHE A 78 -8.96 -5.51 6.23
N GLN A 79 -8.07 -6.22 6.94
CA GLN A 79 -7.99 -7.69 6.94
C GLN A 79 -7.75 -8.28 5.55
N ILE A 80 -6.95 -7.57 4.76
CA ILE A 80 -6.47 -7.97 3.43
C ILE A 80 -5.04 -8.48 3.60
N GLU A 81 -4.72 -9.59 2.94
CA GLU A 81 -3.35 -10.10 2.94
C GLU A 81 -2.48 -9.29 1.98
N PRO A 82 -1.26 -8.89 2.39
CA PRO A 82 -0.36 -8.14 1.54
C PRO A 82 0.14 -9.00 0.38
N GLY A 83 0.14 -8.42 -0.83
CA GLY A 83 0.71 -9.06 -2.01
C GLY A 83 2.23 -9.20 -1.91
N GLN A 84 2.79 -10.32 -2.42
CA GLN A 84 4.24 -10.54 -2.45
C GLN A 84 4.98 -9.45 -3.23
N GLU A 85 4.38 -8.94 -4.31
CA GLU A 85 4.97 -7.85 -5.11
C GLU A 85 5.25 -6.59 -4.28
N LEU A 86 4.36 -6.25 -3.34
CA LEU A 86 4.53 -5.09 -2.46
C LEU A 86 5.68 -5.32 -1.45
N LEU A 87 5.79 -6.54 -0.94
CA LEU A 87 6.87 -6.94 -0.03
C LEU A 87 8.24 -6.95 -0.74
N ASP A 88 8.28 -7.44 -1.98
CA ASP A 88 9.49 -7.46 -2.80
C ASP A 88 9.93 -6.05 -3.21
N LEU A 89 8.96 -5.18 -3.51
CA LEU A 89 9.21 -3.76 -3.74
C LEU A 89 9.83 -3.12 -2.50
N LYS A 90 9.30 -3.40 -1.30
CA LYS A 90 9.87 -2.91 -0.03
C LYS A 90 11.34 -3.28 0.11
N ARG A 91 11.65 -4.58 -0.02
CA ARG A 91 13.03 -5.10 0.11
C ARG A 91 13.98 -4.49 -0.91
N THR A 92 13.49 -4.17 -2.09
CA THR A 92 14.29 -3.53 -3.14
C THR A 92 14.75 -2.14 -2.71
N TYR A 93 13.83 -1.31 -2.21
CA TYR A 93 14.16 0.06 -1.79
C TYR A 93 14.82 0.14 -0.41
N GLU A 94 14.60 -0.83 0.48
CA GLU A 94 15.37 -0.97 1.73
C GLU A 94 16.86 -1.17 1.43
N ARG A 95 17.20 -2.08 0.50
CA ARG A 95 18.60 -2.29 0.07
C ARG A 95 19.21 -1.06 -0.60
N MET A 96 18.43 -0.29 -1.35
CA MET A 96 18.91 0.97 -1.94
C MET A 96 19.22 2.04 -0.89
N LYS A 97 18.47 2.07 0.22
CA LYS A 97 18.75 2.96 1.36
C LYS A 97 20.04 2.59 2.10
N GLU A 98 20.39 1.31 2.15
CA GLU A 98 21.50 0.77 2.96
C GLU A 98 22.88 0.78 2.27
N LYS A 99 22.94 0.94 0.95
CA LYS A 99 24.14 0.73 0.13
C LYS A 99 25.32 1.72 0.29
N GLU A 100 25.39 2.50 1.36
CA GLU A 100 26.57 3.32 1.70
C GLU A 100 26.88 3.23 3.20
N ARG A 101 27.56 2.16 3.60
CA ARG A 101 28.32 2.06 4.83
C ARG A 101 29.78 1.78 4.50
#